data_AF-A0A246PLR7-F1
#
_entry.id   AF-A0A246PLR7-F1
#
_cell.length_a   1.000
_cell.length_b   1.000
_cell.length_c   1.000
_cell.angle_alpha   90.00
_cell.angle_beta   90.00
_cell.angle_gamma   90.00
#
_symmetry.space_group_name_H-M   'P 1'
#
loop_
_entity.id
_entity.type
_entity.pdbx_description
1 polymer ?
#
loop_
_entity_poly.entity_id
_entity_poly.type
_entity_poly.pdbx_seq_one_letter_code
_entity_poly.pdbx_strand_id
1 'polypeptide(L)'
;MKLVKFNYTGELVDSFSEEGSDLVKDAELFYTGNHRGRNYTVKDLQALASSFNKEDDVPIQLDHSESARDTVGFLESVSVIGDKLYGKLRIVEDSIKERVRKGLAKKVSISFYTDSSGNPTRIREVSLVAFPQLKGATLFSEQAHSPKYTPQEVYASFSMVMNAMEKEKQDFQEEYQQYKRSLRV
;
A
#
# COMPACT_ATOMS: atom_id res chain seq x y z
N MET A 1 -5.84 14.45 19.19
CA MET A 1 -4.52 13.94 19.62
C MET A 1 -4.31 12.62 18.89
N LYS A 2 -3.36 12.54 17.95
CA LYS A 2 -3.15 11.36 17.09
C LYS A 2 -2.28 10.36 17.85
N LEU A 3 -2.82 9.19 18.21
CA LEU A 3 -2.05 8.13 18.85
C LEU A 3 -1.31 7.35 17.76
N VAL A 4 0.01 7.56 17.67
CA VAL A 4 0.91 6.72 16.88
C VAL A 4 1.38 5.59 17.79
N LYS A 5 1.06 4.33 17.47
CA LYS A 5 1.60 3.16 18.17
C LYS A 5 2.66 2.50 17.30
N PHE A 6 3.89 2.46 17.80
CA PHE A 6 5.00 1.70 17.24
C PHE A 6 5.02 0.31 17.84
N ASN A 7 5.32 -0.73 17.06
CA ASN A 7 5.74 -2.02 17.61
C ASN A 7 7.24 -1.99 17.92
N TYR A 8 7.70 -2.97 18.70
CA TYR A 8 9.08 -3.07 19.21
C TYR A 8 10.16 -3.28 18.12
N THR A 9 9.78 -3.34 16.85
CA THR A 9 10.68 -3.50 15.69
C THR A 9 10.78 -2.26 14.80
N GLY A 10 10.04 -1.17 15.10
CA GLY A 10 10.12 0.08 14.36
C GLY A 10 9.51 0.04 12.95
N GLU A 11 8.66 -0.95 12.66
CA GLU A 11 7.93 -1.01 11.39
C GLU A 11 6.59 -0.26 11.50
N LEU A 12 6.25 0.50 10.46
CA LEU A 12 4.95 1.19 10.35
C LEU A 12 3.84 0.14 10.27
N VAL A 13 3.14 -0.06 11.38
CA VAL A 13 1.92 -0.87 11.41
C VAL A 13 0.81 -0.08 10.72
N ASP A 14 0.12 -0.71 9.77
CA ASP A 14 -1.01 -0.14 9.02
C ASP A 14 -1.92 0.69 9.94
N SER A 15 -1.97 2.01 9.71
CA SER A 15 -2.82 2.88 10.49
C SER A 15 -4.25 2.69 10.02
N PHE A 16 -4.98 1.78 10.66
CA PHE A 16 -6.42 1.69 10.52
C PHE A 16 -7.04 2.97 11.08
N SER A 17 -7.62 3.77 10.19
CA SER A 17 -8.42 4.92 10.56
C SER A 17 -9.75 4.41 11.16
N GLU A 18 -10.19 5.02 12.27
CA GLU A 18 -11.44 4.64 12.97
C GLU A 18 -12.63 4.61 12.00
N GLU A 19 -13.60 3.71 12.23
CA GLU A 19 -14.87 3.68 11.49
C GLU A 19 -15.49 5.09 11.50
N GLY A 20 -15.79 5.62 10.30
CA GLY A 20 -16.31 6.99 10.12
C GLY A 20 -15.28 8.04 9.68
N SER A 21 -13.99 7.72 9.66
CA SER A 21 -12.95 8.61 9.10
C SER A 21 -12.64 8.30 7.63
N ASP A 22 -12.13 9.31 6.90
CA ASP A 22 -11.64 9.14 5.53
C ASP A 22 -10.46 8.15 5.49
N LEU A 23 -10.42 7.34 4.44
CA LEU A 23 -9.30 6.43 4.20
C LEU A 23 -8.24 7.17 3.38
N VAL A 24 -7.06 7.34 3.97
CA VAL A 24 -5.92 7.96 3.30
C VAL A 24 -4.91 6.88 2.90
N LYS A 25 -4.59 6.78 1.61
CA LYS A 25 -3.60 5.83 1.08
C LYS A 25 -2.67 6.48 0.06
N ASP A 26 -1.40 6.11 0.13
CA ASP A 26 -0.42 6.51 -0.88
C ASP A 26 -0.58 5.64 -2.13
N ALA A 27 -0.31 6.18 -3.32
CA ALA A 27 -0.47 5.49 -4.59
C ALA A 27 0.63 5.86 -5.57
N GLU A 28 1.13 4.88 -6.31
CA GLU A 28 1.94 5.13 -7.51
C GLU A 28 0.99 5.51 -8.65
N LEU A 29 1.03 6.77 -9.08
CA LEU A 29 0.11 7.31 -10.08
C LEU A 29 0.63 7.11 -11.51
N PHE A 30 1.94 7.30 -11.69
CA PHE A 30 2.58 7.28 -13.00
C PHE A 30 4.09 7.07 -12.86
N TYR A 31 4.77 6.67 -13.94
CA TYR A 31 6.22 6.55 -13.99
C TYR A 31 6.76 6.94 -15.38
N THR A 32 8.04 7.29 -15.46
CA THR A 32 8.68 7.70 -16.72
C THR A 32 8.74 6.56 -17.75
N GLY A 33 9.10 6.89 -19.00
CA GLY A 33 9.26 5.90 -20.08
C GLY A 33 8.32 6.14 -21.25
N ASN A 34 8.33 5.20 -22.22
CA ASN A 34 7.49 5.31 -23.41
C ASN A 34 6.08 4.76 -23.13
N HIS A 35 5.11 5.67 -23.07
CA HIS A 35 3.71 5.36 -22.86
C HIS A 35 2.91 5.90 -24.04
N ARG A 36 2.16 5.02 -24.72
CA ARG A 36 1.29 5.38 -25.85
C ARG A 36 2.02 6.13 -26.97
N GLY A 37 3.28 5.76 -27.24
CA GLY A 37 4.10 6.35 -28.31
C GLY A 37 4.77 7.67 -27.93
N ARG A 38 4.64 8.11 -26.67
CA ARG A 38 5.30 9.31 -26.14
C ARG A 38 6.29 8.93 -25.04
N ASN A 39 7.47 9.52 -25.08
CA ASN A 39 8.43 9.40 -23.99
C ASN A 39 8.12 10.43 -22.88
N TYR A 40 7.87 9.94 -21.67
CA TYR A 40 7.70 10.75 -20.47
C TYR A 40 8.98 10.74 -19.63
N THR A 41 9.35 11.90 -19.12
CA THR A 41 10.59 12.14 -18.37
C THR A 41 10.28 12.56 -16.93
N VAL A 42 11.31 12.59 -16.07
CA VAL A 42 11.15 13.10 -14.70
C VAL A 42 10.69 14.56 -14.68
N LYS A 43 11.11 15.36 -15.68
CA LYS A 43 10.67 16.75 -15.83
C LYS A 43 9.15 16.84 -16.04
N ASP A 44 8.58 15.91 -16.79
CA ASP A 44 7.14 15.83 -17.00
C ASP A 44 6.40 15.50 -15.69
N LEU A 45 6.96 14.60 -14.88
CA LEU A 45 6.39 14.29 -13.56
C LEU A 45 6.51 15.48 -12.60
N GLN A 46 7.62 16.21 -12.65
CA GLN A 46 7.84 17.42 -11.85
C GLN A 46 6.87 18.54 -12.25
N ALA A 47 6.54 18.69 -13.54
CA ALA A 47 5.52 19.64 -13.98
C ALA A 47 4.16 19.31 -13.35
N LEU A 48 3.75 18.04 -13.36
CA LEU A 48 2.51 17.61 -12.71
C LEU A 48 2.52 17.88 -11.20
N ALA A 49 3.59 17.49 -10.49
CA ALA A 49 3.67 17.67 -9.05
C ALA A 49 3.74 19.16 -8.64
N SER A 50 4.48 19.98 -9.37
CA SER A 50 4.60 21.43 -9.08
C SER A 50 3.34 22.22 -9.43
N SER A 51 2.54 21.74 -10.40
CA SER A 51 1.25 22.34 -10.74
C SER A 51 0.11 21.97 -9.78
N PHE A 52 0.32 20.95 -8.94
CA PHE A 52 -0.74 20.44 -8.07
C PHE A 52 -1.06 21.44 -6.96
N ASN A 53 -2.35 21.73 -6.83
CA ASN A 53 -2.91 22.52 -5.75
C ASN A 53 -4.05 21.70 -5.12
N LYS A 54 -4.02 21.53 -3.79
CA LYS A 54 -5.02 20.69 -3.12
C LYS A 54 -6.42 21.30 -3.21
N GLU A 55 -6.47 22.62 -3.24
CA GLU A 55 -7.65 23.46 -3.29
C GLU A 55 -8.37 23.39 -4.64
N ASP A 56 -7.74 22.79 -5.66
CA ASP A 56 -8.39 22.46 -6.94
C ASP A 56 -9.31 21.23 -6.82
N ASP A 57 -9.35 20.55 -5.67
CA ASP A 57 -10.20 19.38 -5.38
C ASP A 57 -10.14 18.31 -6.50
N VAL A 58 -8.91 17.93 -6.89
CA VAL A 58 -8.68 16.92 -7.94
C VAL A 58 -9.38 15.60 -7.55
N PRO A 59 -10.39 15.15 -8.31
CA PRO A 59 -11.27 14.08 -7.86
C PRO A 59 -10.63 12.71 -8.01
N ILE A 60 -11.04 11.80 -7.13
CA ILE A 60 -10.86 10.37 -7.30
C ILE A 60 -12.14 9.79 -7.91
N GLN A 61 -12.07 9.26 -9.13
CA GLN A 61 -13.22 8.74 -9.88
C GLN A 61 -13.27 7.20 -9.88
N LEU A 62 -14.43 6.64 -10.20
CA LEU A 62 -14.56 5.24 -10.61
C LEU A 62 -14.47 5.15 -12.14
N ASP A 63 -13.52 4.35 -12.63
CA ASP A 63 -13.40 3.98 -14.06
C ASP A 63 -13.45 5.15 -15.06
N HIS A 64 -12.74 6.25 -14.76
CA HIS A 64 -12.71 7.47 -15.59
C HIS A 64 -14.08 8.11 -15.83
N SER A 65 -15.07 7.85 -14.97
CA SER A 65 -16.38 8.48 -15.06
C SER A 65 -16.27 10.01 -15.00
N GLU A 66 -17.11 10.68 -15.79
CA GLU A 66 -17.27 12.14 -15.75
C GLU A 66 -18.46 12.56 -14.85
N SER A 67 -19.17 11.58 -14.29
CA SER A 67 -20.30 11.82 -13.41
C SER A 67 -19.83 12.15 -12.01
N ALA A 68 -20.34 13.25 -11.44
CA ALA A 68 -20.08 13.61 -10.05
C ALA A 68 -20.44 12.49 -9.05
N ARG A 69 -21.40 11.62 -9.41
CA ARG A 69 -21.85 10.49 -8.57
C ARG A 69 -20.78 9.43 -8.36
N ASP A 70 -19.79 9.38 -9.24
CA ASP A 70 -18.71 8.40 -9.21
C ASP A 70 -17.43 8.99 -8.58
N THR A 71 -17.54 10.17 -7.96
CA THR A 71 -16.46 10.80 -7.19
C THR A 71 -16.44 10.20 -5.79
N VAL A 72 -15.35 9.51 -5.45
CA VAL A 72 -15.23 8.71 -4.22
C VAL A 72 -14.25 9.33 -3.21
N GLY A 73 -13.63 10.44 -3.58
CA GLY A 73 -12.58 11.10 -2.79
C GLY A 73 -11.82 12.15 -3.58
N PHE A 74 -10.69 12.59 -3.02
CA PHE A 74 -9.86 13.65 -3.57
C PHE A 74 -8.37 13.35 -3.37
N LEU A 75 -7.54 13.87 -4.27
CA LEU A 75 -6.09 13.82 -4.17
C LEU A 75 -5.60 14.88 -3.18
N GLU A 76 -4.81 14.46 -2.18
CA GLU A 76 -4.35 15.32 -1.08
C GLU A 76 -2.96 15.92 -1.31
N SER A 77 -2.08 15.16 -1.95
CA SER A 77 -0.70 15.59 -2.20
C SER A 77 -0.10 14.80 -3.35
N VAL A 78 0.85 15.40 -4.05
CA VAL A 78 1.57 14.80 -5.16
C VAL A 78 3.07 15.04 -4.99
N SER A 79 3.88 14.03 -5.24
CA SER A 79 5.33 14.12 -5.15
C SER A 79 6.02 13.24 -6.18
N VAL A 80 7.26 13.59 -6.52
CA VAL A 80 8.11 12.79 -7.41
C VAL A 80 9.21 12.14 -6.58
N ILE A 81 9.34 10.82 -6.68
CA ILE A 81 10.40 10.05 -6.02
C ILE A 81 11.06 9.18 -7.09
N GLY A 82 12.32 9.45 -7.40
CA GLY A 82 13.05 8.79 -8.48
C GLY A 82 12.40 9.04 -9.84
N ASP A 83 11.95 7.97 -10.49
CA ASP A 83 11.31 7.96 -11.80
C ASP A 83 9.77 7.81 -11.74
N LYS A 84 9.19 8.05 -10.56
CA LYS A 84 7.77 7.81 -10.25
C LYS A 84 7.07 9.03 -9.67
N LEU A 85 5.79 9.16 -10.02
CA LEU A 85 4.86 10.13 -9.47
C LEU A 85 3.98 9.43 -8.42
N TYR A 86 4.04 9.92 -7.20
CA TYR A 86 3.26 9.43 -6.07
C TYR A 86 2.16 10.42 -5.70
N GLY A 87 1.01 9.89 -5.31
CA GLY A 87 -0.13 10.64 -4.81
C GLY A 87 -0.60 10.13 -3.46
N LYS A 88 -1.18 11.02 -2.64
CA LYS A 88 -1.92 10.63 -1.43
C LYS A 88 -3.41 10.78 -1.70
N LEU A 89 -4.14 9.68 -1.68
CA LEU A 89 -5.56 9.62 -2.01
C LEU A 89 -6.37 9.61 -0.72
N ARG A 90 -7.32 10.54 -0.59
CA ARG A 90 -8.30 10.57 0.50
C ARG A 90 -9.65 10.10 -0.03
N ILE A 91 -10.01 8.87 0.31
CA ILE A 91 -11.28 8.24 -0.06
C ILE A 91 -12.28 8.49 1.05
N VAL A 92 -13.40 9.10 0.67
CA VAL A 92 -14.48 9.48 1.60
C VAL A 92 -15.60 8.43 1.60
N GLU A 93 -15.87 7.78 0.47
CA GLU A 93 -17.01 6.89 0.31
C GLU A 93 -16.80 5.52 1.00
N ASP A 94 -17.67 5.19 1.95
CA ASP A 94 -17.58 3.97 2.77
C ASP A 94 -17.53 2.68 1.95
N SER A 95 -18.36 2.59 0.91
CA SER A 95 -18.44 1.41 0.04
C SER A 95 -17.08 1.11 -0.62
N ILE A 96 -16.36 2.17 -0.99
CA ILE A 96 -15.06 2.10 -1.64
C ILE A 96 -13.95 1.88 -0.63
N LYS A 97 -14.01 2.52 0.54
CA LYS A 97 -13.07 2.25 1.65
C LYS A 97 -12.99 0.77 1.96
N GLU A 98 -14.14 0.09 2.05
CA GLU A 98 -14.21 -1.35 2.27
C GLU A 98 -13.58 -2.18 1.14
N ARG A 99 -13.84 -1.80 -0.11
CA ARG A 99 -13.24 -2.49 -1.27
C ARG A 99 -11.72 -2.32 -1.32
N VAL A 100 -11.21 -1.15 -0.96
CA VAL A 100 -9.77 -0.89 -0.88
C VAL A 100 -9.14 -1.72 0.24
N ARG A 101 -9.74 -1.73 1.44
CA ARG A 101 -9.27 -2.55 2.59
C ARG A 101 -9.22 -4.04 2.24
N LYS A 102 -10.19 -4.53 1.46
CA LYS A 102 -10.24 -5.91 0.98
C LYS A 102 -9.34 -6.18 -0.23
N GLY A 103 -8.60 -5.19 -0.72
CA GLY A 103 -7.74 -5.30 -1.90
C GLY A 103 -8.50 -5.48 -3.23
N LEU A 104 -9.82 -5.28 -3.22
CA LEU A 104 -10.70 -5.40 -4.40
C LEU A 104 -10.63 -4.16 -5.31
N ALA A 105 -10.32 -3.00 -4.73
CA ALA A 105 -10.05 -1.76 -5.46
C ALA A 105 -8.61 -1.34 -5.14
N LYS A 106 -7.64 -1.78 -5.95
CA LYS A 106 -6.20 -1.56 -5.67
C LYS A 106 -5.43 -0.85 -6.78
N LYS A 107 -5.96 -0.83 -8.00
CA LYS A 107 -5.27 -0.27 -9.17
C LYS A 107 -5.79 1.14 -9.43
N VAL A 108 -4.86 2.01 -9.82
CA VAL A 108 -5.18 3.41 -10.15
C VAL A 108 -4.78 3.74 -11.58
N SER A 109 -5.42 4.74 -12.15
CA SER A 109 -5.09 5.33 -13.44
C SER A 109 -5.13 6.84 -13.27
N ILE A 110 -4.20 7.58 -13.86
CA ILE A 110 -4.18 9.04 -13.80
C ILE A 110 -4.56 9.61 -15.15
N SER A 111 -5.32 10.71 -15.13
CA SER A 111 -5.52 11.57 -16.30
C SER A 111 -5.00 12.97 -15.99
N PHE A 112 -4.48 13.63 -17.01
CA PHE A 112 -3.92 14.97 -16.91
C PHE A 112 -4.15 15.76 -18.19
N TYR A 113 -4.24 17.08 -18.03
CA TYR A 113 -4.22 18.01 -19.15
C TYR A 113 -2.84 18.06 -19.78
N THR A 114 -2.81 18.40 -21.06
CA THR A 114 -1.56 18.55 -21.81
C THR A 114 -1.55 19.87 -22.57
N ASP A 115 -0.36 20.40 -22.84
CA ASP A 115 -0.19 21.54 -23.74
C ASP A 115 -0.33 21.13 -25.21
N SER A 116 -0.17 22.08 -26.14
CA SER A 116 -0.25 21.83 -27.59
C SER A 116 0.84 20.88 -28.13
N SER A 117 1.94 20.71 -27.39
CA SER A 117 2.99 19.73 -27.67
C SER A 117 2.75 18.39 -26.94
N GLY A 118 1.61 18.27 -26.26
CA GLY A 118 1.20 17.12 -25.47
C GLY A 118 1.93 16.96 -24.13
N ASN A 119 2.75 17.93 -23.69
CA ASN A 119 3.43 17.83 -22.39
C ASN A 119 2.40 17.92 -21.27
N PRO A 120 2.49 17.09 -20.23
CA PRO A 120 1.57 17.15 -19.10
C PRO A 120 1.71 18.48 -18.37
N THR A 121 0.58 19.11 -18.07
CA THR A 121 0.53 20.43 -17.43
C THR A 121 -0.13 20.42 -16.06
N ARG A 122 -1.21 19.65 -15.89
CA ARG A 122 -1.95 19.57 -14.62
C ARG A 122 -2.72 18.26 -14.52
N ILE A 123 -2.79 17.70 -13.32
CA ILE A 123 -3.60 16.50 -13.03
C ILE A 123 -5.08 16.84 -13.18
N ARG A 124 -5.82 16.00 -13.90
CA ARG A 124 -7.27 16.13 -14.11
C ARG A 124 -8.04 15.30 -13.09
N GLU A 125 -7.65 14.04 -12.92
CA GLU A 125 -8.28 13.10 -11.99
C GLU A 125 -7.36 11.90 -11.73
N VAL A 126 -7.68 11.16 -10.67
CA VAL A 126 -7.16 9.81 -10.43
C VAL A 126 -8.32 8.83 -10.36
N SER A 127 -8.29 7.74 -11.10
CA SER A 127 -9.38 6.76 -11.17
C SER A 127 -9.01 5.45 -10.51
N LEU A 128 -9.93 4.88 -9.73
CA LEU A 128 -9.89 3.47 -9.35
C LEU A 128 -10.40 2.65 -10.53
N VAL A 129 -9.56 1.73 -11.01
CA VAL A 129 -9.82 0.95 -12.24
C VAL A 129 -9.56 -0.54 -12.01
N ALA A 130 -10.19 -1.40 -12.80
CA ALA A 130 -9.86 -2.83 -12.81
C ALA A 130 -8.59 -3.12 -13.65
N PHE A 131 -8.40 -2.33 -14.72
CA PHE A 131 -7.36 -2.52 -15.74
C PHE A 131 -6.64 -1.20 -16.03
N PRO A 132 -5.59 -0.84 -15.26
CA PRO A 132 -4.83 0.37 -15.49
C PRO A 132 -4.02 0.25 -16.76
N GLN A 133 -3.82 1.39 -17.43
CA GLN A 133 -2.96 1.44 -18.61
C GLN A 133 -1.50 1.14 -18.24
N LEU A 134 -1.08 1.58 -17.05
CA LEU A 134 0.23 1.28 -16.49
C LEU A 134 0.12 0.14 -15.47
N LYS A 135 0.77 -0.99 -15.76
CA LYS A 135 0.69 -2.20 -14.91
C LYS A 135 1.20 -2.01 -13.47
N GLY A 136 1.96 -0.96 -13.20
CA GLY A 136 2.49 -0.60 -11.87
C GLY A 136 1.73 0.49 -11.12
N ALA A 137 0.66 1.05 -11.69
CA ALA A 137 -0.12 2.09 -11.02
C ALA A 137 -1.10 1.48 -10.01
N THR A 138 -0.82 1.65 -8.71
CA THR A 138 -1.51 0.95 -7.62
C THR A 138 -1.50 1.75 -6.31
N LEU A 139 -2.54 1.55 -5.49
CA LEU A 139 -2.66 2.03 -4.11
C LEU A 139 -1.68 1.34 -3.15
N PHE A 140 -1.07 0.25 -3.59
CA PHE A 140 -0.14 -0.53 -2.78
C PHE A 140 1.13 -0.70 -3.59
N SER A 141 2.22 -0.08 -3.17
CA SER A 141 3.52 -0.49 -3.68
C SER A 141 3.82 -1.88 -3.11
N GLU A 142 3.90 -2.89 -3.97
CA GLU A 142 4.72 -4.07 -3.66
C GLU A 142 6.15 -3.54 -3.57
N GLN A 143 6.57 -3.12 -2.37
CA GLN A 143 7.99 -3.23 -2.07
C GLN A 143 8.27 -4.71 -2.17
N ALA A 144 9.01 -5.10 -3.22
CA ALA A 144 9.71 -6.37 -3.21
C ALA A 144 10.60 -6.34 -1.97
N HIS A 145 10.07 -6.82 -0.85
CA HIS A 145 10.89 -7.17 0.29
C HIS A 145 11.74 -8.33 -0.23
N SER A 146 12.98 -8.02 -0.62
CA SER A 146 14.03 -9.02 -0.57
C SER A 146 13.90 -9.68 0.80
N PRO A 147 13.53 -10.97 0.87
CA PRO A 147 13.27 -11.59 2.15
C PRO A 147 14.52 -11.42 3.00
N LYS A 148 14.37 -10.80 4.18
CA LYS A 148 15.48 -10.51 5.11
C LYS A 148 16.24 -11.79 5.50
N TYR A 149 15.62 -12.94 5.30
CA TYR A 149 16.14 -14.28 5.57
C TYR A 149 15.90 -15.18 4.36
N THR A 150 16.88 -16.02 4.06
CA THR A 150 16.76 -17.10 3.08
C THR A 150 15.80 -18.19 3.59
N PRO A 151 15.17 -18.98 2.69
CA PRO A 151 14.38 -20.13 3.09
C PRO A 151 15.15 -21.12 3.99
N GLN A 152 16.47 -21.24 3.84
CA GLN A 152 17.29 -22.10 4.70
C GLN A 152 17.39 -21.57 6.13
N GLU A 153 17.55 -20.26 6.32
CA GLU A 153 17.61 -19.62 7.65
C GLU A 153 16.27 -19.71 8.39
N VAL A 154 15.17 -19.52 7.65
CA VAL A 154 13.82 -19.70 8.20
C VAL A 154 13.60 -21.16 8.61
N TYR A 155 14.01 -22.12 7.78
CA TYR A 155 13.89 -23.54 8.13
C TYR A 155 14.73 -23.90 9.35
N ALA A 156 15.99 -23.45 9.41
CA ALA A 156 16.89 -23.72 10.53
C ALA A 156 16.36 -23.17 11.86
N SER A 157 15.86 -21.93 11.87
CA SER A 157 15.27 -21.33 13.07
C SER A 157 14.00 -22.06 13.52
N PHE A 158 13.12 -22.42 12.58
CA PHE A 158 11.91 -23.18 12.88
C PHE A 158 12.24 -24.57 13.43
N SER A 159 13.18 -25.30 12.81
CA SER A 159 13.65 -26.59 13.30
C SER A 159 14.26 -26.51 14.69
N MET A 160 15.03 -25.45 14.99
CA MET A 160 15.61 -25.25 16.33
C MET A 160 14.52 -25.06 17.40
N VAL A 161 13.49 -24.27 17.11
CA VAL A 161 12.35 -24.07 18.01
C VAL A 161 11.58 -25.38 18.22
N MET A 162 11.29 -26.12 17.15
CA MET A 162 10.59 -27.40 17.25
C MET A 162 11.35 -28.42 18.08
N ASN A 163 12.67 -28.52 17.88
CA ASN A 163 13.52 -29.42 18.66
C ASN A 163 13.56 -29.02 20.14
N ALA A 164 13.61 -27.72 20.45
CA ALA A 164 13.56 -27.24 21.83
C ALA A 164 12.23 -27.57 22.50
N MET A 165 11.10 -27.39 21.79
CA MET A 165 9.77 -27.76 22.28
C MET A 165 9.61 -29.26 22.49
N GLU A 166 10.19 -30.09 21.63
CA GLU A 166 10.20 -31.54 21.80
C GLU A 166 10.98 -31.96 23.05
N LYS A 167 12.15 -31.35 23.27
CA LYS A 167 12.94 -31.59 24.46
C LYS A 167 12.20 -31.17 25.74
N GLU A 168 11.59 -30.00 25.75
CA GLU A 168 10.80 -29.53 26.91
C GLU A 168 9.62 -30.47 27.22
N LYS A 169 8.95 -30.99 26.19
CA LYS A 169 7.91 -32.01 26.37
C LYS A 169 8.45 -33.31 26.96
N GLN A 170 9.63 -33.75 26.54
CA GLN A 170 10.29 -34.94 27.08
C GLN A 170 10.67 -34.73 28.54
N ASP A 171 11.33 -33.61 28.86
CA ASP A 171 11.74 -33.26 30.22
C ASP A 171 10.53 -33.20 31.16
N PHE A 172 9.44 -32.55 30.73
CA PHE A 172 8.17 -32.50 31.48
C PHE A 172 7.56 -33.88 31.69
N GLN A 173 7.60 -34.74 30.66
CA GLN A 173 7.06 -36.08 30.74
C GLN A 173 7.88 -36.97 31.69
N GLU A 174 9.20 -36.81 31.71
CA GLU A 174 10.08 -37.49 32.67
C GLU A 174 9.81 -37.03 34.11
N GLU A 175 9.74 -35.72 34.35
CA GLU A 175 9.41 -35.14 35.65
C GLU A 175 8.06 -35.66 36.17
N TYR A 176 7.05 -35.68 35.30
CA TYR A 176 5.72 -36.20 35.63
C TYR A 176 5.73 -37.70 35.99
N GLN A 177 6.54 -38.52 35.32
CA GLN A 177 6.69 -39.93 35.68
C GLN A 177 7.43 -40.12 37.01
N GLN A 178 8.43 -39.29 37.30
CA GLN A 178 9.12 -39.30 38.60
C GLN A 178 8.15 -38.94 39.73
N TYR A 179 7.34 -37.89 39.55
CA TYR A 179 6.32 -37.48 40.50
C TYR A 179 5.27 -38.58 40.75
N LYS A 180 4.80 -39.24 39.68
CA LYS A 180 3.89 -40.40 39.81
C LYS A 180 4.51 -41.55 40.61
N ARG A 181 5.81 -41.80 40.46
CA ARG A 181 6.52 -42.82 41.23
C ARG A 181 6.66 -42.43 42.70
N SER A 182 6.92 -41.16 43.02
CA SER A 182 7.00 -40.70 44.42
C SER A 182 5.66 -40.73 45.16
N LEU A 183 4.53 -40.67 44.43
CA LEU A 183 3.19 -40.78 45.01
C LEU A 183 2.70 -42.22 45.21
N ARG A 184 3.37 -43.22 44.61
CA ARG A 184 3.14 -44.63 44.90
C ARG A 184 3.90 -45.00 46.18
N VAL A 185 3.31 -44.67 47.33
CA VAL A 185 3.55 -45.35 48.61
C VAL A 185 2.57 -46.51 48.71
#